data_AF-A0A2C6AIN9-F1
#
_entry.id   AF-A0A2C6AIN9-F1
#
_cell.length_a   1.000
_cell.length_b   1.000
_cell.length_c   1.000
_cell.angle_alpha   90.00
_cell.angle_beta   90.00
_cell.angle_gamma   90.00
#
_symmetry.space_group_name_H-M   'P 1'
#
loop_
_entity.id
_entity.type
_entity.pdbx_description
1 polymer ?
#
loop_
_entity_poly.entity_id
_entity_poly.type
_entity_poly.pdbx_seq_one_letter_code
_entity_poly.pdbx_strand_id
1 'polypeptide(L)'
;MSFFNSEILIPLADWFRPLAGKAPYDKQSVEKCSQATLKAVKVVEEYLQGRTFLVGESFSLADLFCASLLFRGFQFFFDKQWRLEHPNVTRWYGNVTDQPIYAAVVPKTEYLEKPALTNKAPEKPFVAKS
;
A
#
# COMPACT_ATOMS: atom_id res chain seq x y z
N MET A 1 7.01 -13.02 -0.39
CA MET A 1 6.39 -12.64 -1.67
C MET A 1 4.96 -13.15 -1.82
N SER A 2 4.66 -14.45 -1.64
CA SER A 2 3.28 -14.98 -1.77
C SER A 2 2.25 -14.25 -0.87
N PHE A 3 2.59 -14.02 0.41
CA PHE A 3 1.73 -13.28 1.34
C PHE A 3 1.36 -11.87 0.85
N PHE A 4 2.35 -11.07 0.43
CA PHE A 4 2.09 -9.72 -0.08
C PHE A 4 1.23 -9.73 -1.35
N ASN A 5 1.34 -10.77 -2.18
CA ASN A 5 0.52 -10.86 -3.38
C ASN A 5 -0.95 -11.15 -3.06
N SER A 6 -1.21 -12.11 -2.16
CA SER A 6 -2.58 -12.54 -1.86
C SER A 6 -3.27 -11.64 -0.82
N GLU A 7 -2.56 -11.30 0.26
CA GLU A 7 -3.14 -10.64 1.44
C GLU A 7 -3.03 -9.12 1.40
N ILE A 8 -2.18 -8.56 0.53
CA ILE A 8 -2.00 -7.11 0.39
C ILE A 8 -2.40 -6.65 -1.01
N LEU A 9 -1.79 -7.16 -2.08
CA LEU A 9 -1.99 -6.64 -3.42
C LEU A 9 -3.45 -6.77 -3.89
N ILE A 10 -4.06 -7.96 -3.75
CA ILE A 10 -5.46 -8.18 -4.15
C ILE A 10 -6.42 -7.26 -3.39
N PRO A 11 -6.46 -7.26 -2.03
CA PRO A 11 -7.40 -6.41 -1.31
C PRO A 11 -7.08 -4.92 -1.46
N LEU A 12 -5.81 -4.51 -1.62
CA LEU A 12 -5.45 -3.12 -1.89
C LEU A 12 -5.92 -2.68 -3.28
N ALA A 13 -5.81 -3.56 -4.28
CA ALA A 13 -6.32 -3.29 -5.62
C ALA A 13 -7.85 -3.17 -5.63
N ASP A 14 -8.54 -4.04 -4.90
CA ASP A 14 -10.00 -4.02 -4.80
C ASP A 14 -10.52 -2.90 -3.89
N TRP A 15 -9.67 -2.36 -3.01
CA TRP A 15 -9.93 -1.10 -2.31
C TRP A 15 -9.76 0.10 -3.25
N PHE A 16 -8.68 0.14 -4.03
CA PHE A 16 -8.36 1.26 -4.90
C PHE A 16 -9.25 1.37 -6.15
N ARG A 17 -9.48 0.27 -6.86
CA ARG A 17 -10.15 0.27 -8.17
C ARG A 17 -11.56 0.88 -8.13
N PRO A 18 -12.42 0.58 -7.14
CA PRO A 18 -13.74 1.19 -7.06
C PRO A 18 -13.68 2.69 -6.78
N LEU A 19 -12.76 3.12 -5.91
CA LEU A 19 -12.55 4.53 -5.55
C LEU A 19 -11.95 5.35 -6.69
N ALA A 20 -11.19 4.71 -7.57
CA ALA A 20 -10.64 5.31 -8.77
C ALA A 20 -11.61 5.25 -9.98
N GLY A 21 -12.84 4.76 -9.81
CA GLY A 21 -13.82 4.60 -10.89
C GLY A 21 -13.41 3.56 -11.94
N LYS A 22 -12.58 2.58 -11.57
CA LYS A 22 -12.12 1.47 -12.44
C LYS A 22 -12.87 0.15 -12.20
N ALA A 23 -13.73 0.12 -11.19
CA ALA A 23 -14.59 -1.00 -10.86
C ALA A 23 -15.90 -0.47 -10.25
N PRO A 24 -16.97 -1.29 -10.18
CA PRO A 24 -18.20 -0.91 -9.48
C PRO A 24 -17.91 -0.55 -8.01
N TYR A 25 -18.46 0.58 -7.57
CA TYR A 25 -18.33 1.04 -6.19
C TYR A 25 -19.37 0.39 -5.29
N ASP A 26 -18.90 -0.43 -4.35
CA ASP A 26 -19.67 -0.91 -3.21
C ASP A 26 -18.95 -0.53 -1.92
N LYS A 27 -19.62 0.28 -1.09
CA LYS A 27 -19.08 0.79 0.17
C LYS A 27 -18.71 -0.34 1.14
N GLN A 28 -19.53 -1.40 1.22
CA GLN A 28 -19.27 -2.51 2.14
C GLN A 28 -18.07 -3.33 1.69
N SER A 29 -18.00 -3.65 0.39
CA SER A 29 -16.84 -4.33 -0.19
C SER A 29 -15.55 -3.52 0.00
N VAL A 30 -15.58 -2.22 -0.30
CA VAL A 30 -14.44 -1.31 -0.12
C VAL A 30 -13.96 -1.30 1.33
N GLU A 31 -14.87 -1.22 2.30
CA GLU A 31 -14.55 -1.24 3.72
C GLU A 31 -13.94 -2.58 4.16
N LYS A 32 -14.47 -3.70 3.64
CA LYS A 32 -13.92 -5.03 3.93
C LYS A 32 -12.52 -5.19 3.36
N CYS A 33 -12.28 -4.73 2.13
CA CYS A 33 -10.98 -4.77 1.47
C CYS A 33 -9.96 -3.85 2.16
N SER A 34 -10.37 -2.67 2.62
CA SER A 34 -9.50 -1.78 3.38
C SER A 34 -9.07 -2.42 4.70
N GLN A 35 -10.01 -2.98 5.46
CA GLN A 35 -9.72 -3.66 6.73
C GLN A 35 -8.82 -4.89 6.53
N ALA A 36 -9.05 -5.69 5.49
CA ALA A 36 -8.20 -6.82 5.15
C ALA A 36 -6.76 -6.37 4.85
N THR A 37 -6.60 -5.31 4.04
CA THR A 37 -5.29 -4.73 3.73
C THR A 37 -4.59 -4.22 4.99
N LEU A 38 -5.29 -3.44 5.82
CA LEU A 38 -4.74 -2.89 7.06
C LEU A 38 -4.31 -4.00 8.04
N LYS A 39 -5.11 -5.07 8.16
CA LYS A 39 -4.76 -6.22 8.99
C LYS A 39 -3.50 -6.93 8.47
N ALA A 40 -3.40 -7.12 7.16
CA ALA A 40 -2.23 -7.74 6.56
C ALA A 40 -0.97 -6.88 6.74
N VAL A 41 -1.07 -5.56 6.58
CA VAL A 41 0.06 -4.65 6.82
C VAL A 41 0.47 -4.60 8.29
N LYS A 42 -0.48 -4.74 9.22
CA LYS A 42 -0.16 -4.88 10.65
C LYS A 42 0.71 -6.11 10.94
N VAL A 43 0.45 -7.24 10.28
CA VAL A 43 1.31 -8.43 10.40
C VAL A 43 2.73 -8.13 9.90
N VAL A 44 2.87 -7.35 8.82
CA VAL A 44 4.18 -6.92 8.32
C VAL A 44 4.87 -5.96 9.29
N GLU A 45 4.13 -5.05 9.92
CA GLU A 45 4.63 -4.14 10.96
C GLU A 45 5.22 -4.91 12.14
N GLU A 46 4.49 -5.89 12.66
CA GLU A 46 4.96 -6.77 13.74
C GLU A 46 6.17 -7.60 13.28
N TYR A 47 6.19 -8.08 12.04
CA TYR A 47 7.31 -8.83 11.48
C TYR A 47 8.58 -8.00 11.33
N LEU A 48 8.44 -6.71 10.98
CA LEU A 48 9.55 -5.77 10.83
C LEU A 48 10.04 -5.22 12.18
N GLN A 49 9.41 -5.59 13.29
CA GLN A 49 9.89 -5.24 14.62
C GLN A 49 11.26 -5.89 14.86
N GLY A 50 12.29 -5.06 15.04
CA GLY A 50 13.66 -5.51 15.19
C GLY A 50 14.34 -6.00 13.89
N ARG A 51 13.70 -5.84 12.72
CA ARG A 51 14.27 -6.19 11.41
C ARG A 51 14.36 -4.98 10.49
N THR A 52 15.47 -4.89 9.76
CA THR A 52 15.69 -3.82 8.78
C THR A 52 15.09 -4.16 7.41
N PHE A 53 15.11 -5.44 7.03
CA PHE A 53 14.65 -5.95 5.74
C PHE A 53 13.69 -7.14 5.92
N LEU A 54 12.94 -7.47 4.87
CA LEU A 54 11.98 -8.58 4.88
C LEU A 54 12.65 -9.96 4.89
N VAL A 55 13.86 -10.08 4.33
CA VAL A 55 14.57 -11.36 4.22
C VAL A 55 16.03 -11.17 4.62
N GLY A 56 16.45 -11.81 5.71
CA GLY A 56 17.83 -11.73 6.20
C GLY A 56 18.19 -10.35 6.74
N GLU A 57 19.47 -9.99 6.62
CA GLU A 57 20.04 -8.74 7.16
C GLU A 57 20.43 -7.73 6.07
N SER A 58 20.21 -8.05 4.80
CA SER A 58 20.60 -7.21 3.66
C SER A 58 19.43 -6.94 2.71
N PHE A 59 19.54 -5.84 1.97
CA PHE A 59 18.57 -5.47 0.95
C PHE A 59 18.41 -6.57 -0.10
N SER A 60 17.18 -6.96 -0.36
CA SER A 60 16.86 -8.07 -1.26
C SER A 60 15.79 -7.71 -2.29
N LEU A 61 15.63 -8.56 -3.31
CA LEU A 61 14.54 -8.44 -4.28
C LEU A 61 13.16 -8.52 -3.61
N ALA A 62 13.04 -9.22 -2.47
CA ALA A 62 11.79 -9.27 -1.73
C ALA A 62 11.39 -7.88 -1.22
N ASP A 63 12.35 -7.08 -0.77
CA ASP A 63 12.11 -5.72 -0.30
C ASP A 63 11.63 -4.82 -1.44
N LEU A 64 12.35 -4.84 -2.57
CA LEU A 64 12.01 -4.06 -3.77
C LEU A 64 10.60 -4.40 -4.27
N PHE A 65 10.31 -5.69 -4.41
CA PHE A 65 9.02 -6.17 -4.90
C PHE A 65 7.89 -5.79 -3.93
N CYS A 66 8.03 -6.11 -2.65
CA CYS A 66 7.00 -5.82 -1.66
C CYS A 66 6.74 -4.32 -1.47
N ALA A 67 7.78 -3.47 -1.54
CA ALA A 67 7.62 -2.03 -1.48
C ALA A 67 6.80 -1.51 -2.67
N SER A 68 7.06 -2.02 -3.88
CA SER A 68 6.29 -1.64 -5.07
C SER A 68 4.79 -1.98 -4.96
N LEU A 69 4.45 -3.05 -4.22
CA LEU A 69 3.05 -3.43 -3.98
C LEU A 69 2.35 -2.47 -3.01
N LEU A 70 3.08 -1.95 -2.03
CA LEU A 70 2.57 -0.98 -1.05
C LEU A 70 2.55 0.46 -1.57
N PHE A 71 3.20 0.74 -2.70
CA PHE A 71 3.24 2.06 -3.33
C PHE A 71 1.86 2.72 -3.44
N ARG A 72 0.84 1.97 -3.89
CA ARG A 72 -0.52 2.50 -4.01
C ARG A 72 -1.15 2.84 -2.65
N GLY A 73 -0.80 2.08 -1.62
CA GLY A 73 -1.18 2.37 -0.23
C GLY A 73 -0.62 3.73 0.20
N PHE A 74 0.69 3.93 0.05
CA PHE A 74 1.36 5.20 0.38
C PHE A 74 0.91 6.37 -0.48
N GLN A 75 0.53 6.12 -1.74
CA GLN A 75 0.07 7.16 -2.66
C GLN A 75 -1.35 7.67 -2.36
N PHE A 76 -2.24 6.83 -1.81
CA PHE A 76 -3.67 7.18 -1.71
C PHE A 76 -4.28 7.06 -0.31
N PHE A 77 -3.75 6.21 0.57
CA PHE A 77 -4.42 5.82 1.81
C PHE A 77 -3.59 6.04 3.08
N PHE A 78 -2.29 5.75 3.03
CA PHE A 78 -1.43 5.81 4.22
C PHE A 78 -0.99 7.24 4.50
N ASP A 79 -1.83 7.93 5.27
CA ASP A 79 -1.61 9.29 5.72
C ASP A 79 -0.62 9.39 6.88
N LYS A 80 -0.44 10.59 7.40
CA LYS A 80 0.47 10.84 8.52
C LYS A 80 0.09 10.07 9.79
N GLN A 81 -1.21 9.98 10.10
CA GLN A 81 -1.67 9.28 11.29
C GLN A 81 -1.37 7.77 11.17
N TRP A 82 -1.68 7.18 10.01
CA TRP A 82 -1.39 5.77 9.77
C TRP A 82 0.11 5.45 9.91
N ARG A 83 0.99 6.33 9.39
CA ARG A 83 2.45 6.19 9.50
C ARG A 83 2.97 6.28 10.92
N LEU A 84 2.29 7.01 11.81
CA LEU A 84 2.62 7.06 13.23
C LEU A 84 2.27 5.74 13.94
N GLU A 85 1.19 5.09 13.51
CA GLU A 85 0.77 3.78 14.04
C GLU A 85 1.60 2.62 13.47
N HIS A 86 2.21 2.80 12.30
CA HIS A 86 3.03 1.77 11.60
C HIS A 86 4.45 2.28 11.29
N PRO A 87 5.27 2.58 12.32
CA PRO A 87 6.59 3.16 12.13
C PRO A 87 7.60 2.22 11.48
N ASN A 88 7.53 0.90 11.70
CA ASN A 88 8.51 -0.05 11.16
C ASN A 88 8.33 -0.24 9.65
N VAL A 89 7.10 -0.39 9.17
CA VAL A 89 6.75 -0.44 7.74
C VAL A 89 7.12 0.87 7.07
N THR A 90 6.81 2.02 7.70
CA THR A 90 7.15 3.34 7.14
C THR A 90 8.65 3.51 7.00
N ARG A 91 9.43 3.15 8.03
CA ARG A 91 10.90 3.17 7.99
C ARG A 91 11.44 2.26 6.89
N TRP A 92 10.99 1.01 6.85
CA TRP A 92 11.42 0.03 5.85
C TRP A 92 11.11 0.51 4.43
N TYR A 93 9.91 1.04 4.20
CA TYR A 93 9.51 1.57 2.90
C TYR A 93 10.40 2.75 2.47
N GLY A 94 10.68 3.70 3.39
CA GLY A 94 11.64 4.78 3.14
C GLY A 94 13.02 4.25 2.73
N ASN A 95 13.59 3.32 3.53
CA ASN A 95 14.89 2.73 3.25
C ASN A 95 14.97 2.01 1.89
N VAL A 96 13.88 1.39 1.45
CA VAL A 96 13.80 0.70 0.15
C VAL A 96 13.64 1.70 -0.99
N THR A 97 12.80 2.72 -0.81
CA THR A 97 12.50 3.71 -1.86
C THR A 97 13.64 4.72 -2.09
N ASP A 98 14.49 4.93 -1.07
CA ASP A 98 15.71 5.73 -1.19
C ASP A 98 16.83 5.02 -1.98
N GLN A 99 16.68 3.71 -2.27
CA GLN A 99 17.66 3.00 -3.09
C GLN A 99 17.65 3.52 -4.54
N PRO A 100 18.82 3.71 -5.18
CA PRO A 100 18.90 4.24 -6.55
C PRO A 100 18.09 3.42 -7.57
N ILE A 101 18.06 2.09 -7.39
CA ILE A 101 17.31 1.18 -8.27
C ILE A 101 15.80 1.44 -8.23
N TYR A 102 15.26 1.86 -7.08
CA TYR A 102 13.85 2.17 -6.94
C TYR A 102 13.57 3.60 -7.40
N ALA A 103 14.38 4.56 -6.96
CA ALA A 103 14.26 5.97 -7.31
C ALA A 103 14.38 6.25 -8.83
N ALA A 104 15.08 5.37 -9.57
CA ALA A 104 15.15 5.46 -11.03
C ALA A 104 13.82 5.15 -11.73
N VAL A 105 12.93 4.40 -11.10
CA VAL A 105 11.68 3.90 -11.71
C VAL A 105 10.46 4.63 -11.16
N VAL A 106 10.48 4.97 -9.87
CA VAL A 106 9.35 5.57 -9.17
C VAL A 106 9.73 7.00 -8.77
N PRO A 107 8.99 8.03 -9.23
CA PRO A 107 9.21 9.40 -8.79
C PRO A 107 9.11 9.50 -7.27
N LYS A 108 9.94 10.35 -6.65
CA LYS A 108 9.82 10.65 -5.21
C LYS A 108 8.38 11.04 -4.90
N THR A 109 7.69 10.16 -4.19
CA THR A 109 6.30 10.35 -3.83
C THR A 109 6.28 11.01 -2.47
N GLU A 110 5.76 12.23 -2.42
CA GLU A 110 5.53 12.91 -1.16
C GLU A 110 4.52 12.12 -0.33
N TYR A 111 4.83 11.89 0.95
CA TYR A 111 3.91 11.21 1.83
C TYR A 111 2.65 12.05 2.03
N LEU A 112 1.50 11.37 2.05
CA LEU A 112 0.23 12.02 2.30
C LEU A 112 0.16 12.58 3.73
N GLU A 113 -0.39 13.80 3.84
CA GLU A 113 -0.85 14.38 5.11
C GLU A 113 -2.27 13.90 5.45
N LYS A 114 -3.10 13.65 4.43
CA LYS A 114 -4.48 13.13 4.54
C LYS A 114 -4.73 12.11 3.42
N PRO A 115 -5.61 11.10 3.61
CA PRO A 115 -5.90 10.12 2.59
C PRO A 115 -6.49 10.79 1.35
N ALA A 116 -5.87 10.56 0.19
CA ALA A 116 -6.30 11.13 -1.08
C ALA A 116 -7.59 10.48 -1.60
N LEU A 117 -7.81 9.21 -1.25
CA LEU A 117 -9.06 8.49 -1.50
C LEU A 117 -9.68 8.09 -0.16
N THR A 118 -10.96 8.43 0.00
CA THR A 118 -11.77 8.03 1.15
C THR A 118 -12.87 7.09 0.67
N ASN A 119 -13.53 6.37 1.58
CA ASN A 119 -14.65 5.48 1.26
C ASN A 119 -15.92 6.27 0.84
N LYS A 120 -15.79 6.98 -0.28
CA LYS A 120 -16.79 7.80 -0.95
C LYS A 120 -16.87 7.35 -2.40
N ALA A 121 -18.05 7.49 -2.99
CA ALA A 121 -18.25 7.17 -4.39
C ALA A 121 -17.27 7.99 -5.26
N PRO A 122 -16.72 7.39 -6.34
CA PRO A 122 -15.79 8.09 -7.21
C PRO A 122 -16.48 9.28 -7.90
N GLU A 123 -15.78 10.41 -8.00
CA GLU A 123 -16.28 11.60 -8.72
C GLU A 123 -16.53 11.31 -10.21
N LYS A 124 -15.76 10.37 -10.78
CA LYS A 124 -15.96 9.87 -12.13
C LYS A 124 -16.51 8.44 -12.06
N PRO A 125 -17.76 8.20 -12.50
CA PRO A 125 -18.35 6.87 -12.46
C PRO A 125 -17.57 5.90 -13.34
N PHE A 126 -17.55 4.63 -12.94
CA PHE A 126 -17.01 3.56 -13.76
C PHE A 126 -17.82 3.45 -15.06
N VAL A 127 -17.15 3.67 -16.19
CA VAL A 127 -17.72 3.42 -17.52
C VAL A 127 -17.13 2.12 -18.02
N ALA A 128 -17.93 1.06 -18.02
CA ALA A 128 -17.58 -0.17 -18.73
C ALA A 128 -17.44 0.19 -20.20
N LYS A 129 -16.21 0.15 -20.74
CA LYS A 129 -16.03 0.21 -22.20
C LYS A 129 -16.62 -1.08 -22.76
N SER A 130 -17.74 -0.95 -23.48
CA SER A 130 -18.37 -1.99 -24.28
C SER A 130 -17.47 -2.45 -25.42
#